data_AF-A0A8C5IBP6-F1
#
_entry.id   AF-A0A8C5IBP6-F1
#
_cell.length_a   1.000
_cell.length_b   1.000
_cell.length_c   1.000
_cell.angle_alpha   90.00
_cell.angle_beta   90.00
_cell.angle_gamma   90.00
#
_symmetry.space_group_name_H-M   'P 1'
#
loop_
_entity.id
_entity.type
_entity.pdbx_description
1 polymer ?
#
loop_
_entity_poly.entity_id
_entity_poly.type
_entity_poly.pdbx_seq_one_letter_code
_entity_poly.pdbx_strand_id
1 'polypeptide(L)'
;MSVTVKAYLLGKDQSVKEIRRFTVEEYRTFEILREKTGRAFNKPQEIFSLFYKDEDGDLVAFSSDEELVMALTFMKDETFRLYVKGQ
;
A
#
# COMPACT_ATOMS: atom_id res chain seq x y z
N MET A 1 17.66 -3.83 -2.20
CA MET A 1 16.68 -4.93 -2.20
C MET A 1 15.37 -4.35 -2.67
N SER A 2 14.70 -4.95 -3.65
CA SER A 2 13.42 -4.44 -4.16
C SER A 2 12.25 -5.27 -3.67
N VAL A 3 11.13 -4.64 -3.37
CA VAL A 3 9.87 -5.31 -3.04
C VAL A 3 8.88 -5.12 -4.17
N THR A 4 8.13 -6.17 -4.50
CA THR A 4 7.00 -6.04 -5.42
C THR A 4 5.77 -5.60 -4.65
N VAL A 5 5.25 -4.41 -4.94
CA VAL A 5 4.02 -3.92 -4.32
C VAL A 5 2.85 -4.27 -5.23
N LYS A 6 1.87 -4.98 -4.67
CA LYS A 6 0.57 -5.23 -5.29
C LYS A 6 -0.46 -4.36 -4.60
N ALA A 7 -0.77 -3.23 -5.23
CA ALA A 7 -1.69 -2.24 -4.71
C ALA A 7 -3.12 -2.48 -5.21
N TYR A 8 -4.08 -2.49 -4.29
CA TYR A 8 -5.51 -2.69 -4.54
C TYR A 8 -6.24 -1.38 -4.23
N LEU A 9 -6.76 -0.71 -5.25
CA LEU A 9 -7.62 0.45 -5.06
C LEU A 9 -9.02 0.00 -4.67
N LEU A 10 -9.44 0.34 -3.47
CA LEU A 10 -10.76 0.03 -2.91
C LEU A 10 -11.77 1.13 -3.27
N GLY A 11 -12.97 0.70 -3.67
CA GLY A 11 -14.14 1.54 -3.85
C GLY A 11 -14.85 1.88 -2.54
N LYS A 12 -15.97 2.61 -2.64
CA LYS A 12 -16.81 2.96 -1.47
C LYS A 12 -17.36 1.72 -0.76
N ASP A 13 -17.60 0.64 -1.51
CA ASP A 13 -18.16 -0.63 -1.02
C ASP A 13 -17.07 -1.64 -0.62
N GLN A 14 -15.82 -1.21 -0.41
CA GLN A 14 -14.65 -2.08 -0.19
C GLN A 14 -14.36 -3.06 -1.33
N SER A 15 -15.04 -2.92 -2.47
CA SER A 15 -14.75 -3.67 -3.68
C SER A 15 -13.43 -3.21 -4.30
N VAL A 16 -12.64 -4.16 -4.79
CA VAL A 16 -11.42 -3.82 -5.53
C VAL A 16 -11.82 -3.26 -6.89
N LYS A 17 -11.59 -1.96 -7.08
CA LYS A 17 -11.84 -1.26 -8.35
C LYS A 17 -10.71 -1.48 -9.34
N GLU A 18 -9.48 -1.45 -8.84
CA GLU A 18 -8.29 -1.50 -9.68
C GLU A 18 -7.14 -2.16 -8.94
N ILE A 19 -6.29 -2.88 -9.67
CA ILE A 19 -5.08 -3.50 -9.14
C ILE A 19 -3.90 -3.04 -9.97
N ARG A 20 -2.88 -2.49 -9.33
CA ARG A 20 -1.60 -2.17 -9.97
C ARG A 20 -0.47 -2.88 -9.26
N ARG A 21 0.52 -3.30 -10.03
CA ARG A 21 1.75 -3.93 -9.52
C ARG A 21 2.92 -3.08 -9.95
N PHE A 22 3.78 -2.74 -9.00
CA PHE A 22 4.98 -1.97 -9.27
C PHE A 22 6.09 -2.36 -8.30
N THR A 23 7.34 -2.16 -8.72
CA THR A 23 8.51 -2.51 -7.93
C THR A 23 9.04 -1.28 -7.19
N VAL A 24 9.35 -1.46 -5.91
CA VAL A 24 9.90 -0.42 -5.04
C VAL A 24 11.25 -0.86 -4.52
N GLU A 25 12.31 -0.16 -4.96
CA GLU A 25 13.69 -0.41 -4.51
C GLU A 25 13.96 0.17 -3.13
N GLU A 26 13.35 1.32 -2.81
CA GLU A 26 13.54 2.03 -1.54
C GLU A 26 12.20 2.08 -0.79
N TYR A 27 11.83 0.94 -0.22
CA TYR A 27 10.55 0.73 0.47
C TYR A 27 10.59 1.11 1.96
N ARG A 28 11.67 1.75 2.42
CA ARG A 28 11.90 2.06 3.83
C ARG A 28 11.21 3.34 4.30
N THR A 29 10.65 4.12 3.38
CA THR A 29 10.01 5.39 3.69
C THR A 29 8.59 5.39 3.17
N PHE A 30 7.65 5.72 4.04
CA PHE A 30 6.23 5.84 3.76
C PHE A 30 5.96 6.82 2.62
N GLU A 31 6.65 7.97 2.63
CA GLU A 31 6.49 8.99 1.59
C GLU A 31 6.83 8.46 0.19
N ILE A 32 7.92 7.69 0.05
CA ILE A 32 8.33 7.10 -1.23
C ILE A 32 7.28 6.09 -1.71
N LEU A 33 6.80 5.24 -0.80
CA LEU A 33 5.76 4.26 -1.11
C LEU A 33 4.45 4.94 -1.53
N ARG A 34 4.05 5.97 -0.78
CA ARG A 34 2.85 6.78 -1.06
C ARG A 34 2.98 7.49 -2.39
N GLU A 35 4.13 8.08 -2.69
CA GLU A 35 4.38 8.73 -3.96
C GLU A 35 4.29 7.76 -5.13
N LYS A 36 4.99 6.61 -5.04
CA LYS A 36 4.92 5.58 -6.08
C LYS A 36 3.51 5.04 -6.26
N THR A 37 2.76 4.88 -5.18
CA THR A 37 1.37 4.43 -5.22
C THR A 37 0.48 5.47 -5.90
N GLY A 38 0.63 6.76 -5.55
CA GLY A 38 -0.12 7.85 -6.18
C GLY A 38 0.19 7.97 -7.68
N ARG A 39 1.48 7.91 -8.06
CA ARG A 39 1.91 7.84 -9.46
C ARG A 39 1.36 6.61 -10.16
N ALA A 40 1.37 5.46 -9.49
CA ALA A 40 0.81 4.23 -10.02
C ALA A 40 -0.67 4.44 -10.34
N PHE A 41 -1.51 5.01 -9.47
CA PHE A 41 -2.95 5.21 -9.74
C PHE A 41 -3.30 6.52 -10.45
N ASN A 42 -2.31 7.33 -10.84
CA ASN A 42 -2.49 8.69 -11.35
C ASN A 42 -3.39 9.55 -10.44
N LYS A 43 -3.17 9.46 -9.12
CA LYS A 43 -3.93 10.17 -8.09
C LYS A 43 -3.02 11.03 -7.21
N PRO A 44 -3.43 12.25 -6.84
CA PRO A 44 -2.68 13.06 -5.89
C PRO A 44 -2.58 12.36 -4.54
N GLN A 45 -1.47 12.57 -3.83
CA GLN A 45 -1.23 11.85 -2.59
C GLN A 45 -2.26 12.17 -1.49
N GLU A 46 -2.79 13.39 -1.48
CA GLU A 46 -3.70 13.93 -0.46
C GLU A 46 -5.08 13.26 -0.41
N ILE A 47 -5.45 12.47 -1.43
CA ILE A 47 -6.80 11.92 -1.55
C ILE A 47 -6.90 10.43 -1.20
N PHE A 48 -5.83 9.81 -0.72
CA PHE A 48 -5.84 8.39 -0.38
C PHE A 48 -5.04 8.04 0.88
N SER A 49 -5.56 7.06 1.60
CA SER A 49 -4.90 6.40 2.73
C SER A 49 -4.42 5.01 2.30
N LEU A 50 -3.31 4.58 2.91
CA LEU A 50 -2.69 3.28 2.68
C LEU A 50 -3.04 2.33 3.81
N PHE A 51 -3.30 1.09 3.47
CA PHE A 51 -3.69 0.04 4.40
C PHE A 51 -2.96 -1.27 4.06
N TYR A 52 -2.71 -2.10 5.05
CA TYR A 52 -2.28 -3.49 4.88
C TYR A 52 -3.27 -4.43 5.58
N LYS A 53 -3.09 -5.74 5.40
CA LYS A 53 -3.82 -6.74 6.18
C LYS A 53 -2.90 -7.32 7.24
N ASP A 54 -3.34 -7.29 8.49
CA ASP A 54 -2.65 -7.92 9.61
C ASP A 54 -2.91 -9.45 9.68
N GLU A 55 -2.55 -10.08 10.79
CA GLU A 55 -2.70 -11.52 11.03
C GLU A 55 -4.17 -11.97 11.03
N ASP A 56 -5.06 -11.13 11.55
CA ASP A 56 -6.50 -11.37 11.62
C ASP A 56 -7.20 -11.08 10.27
N GLY A 57 -6.49 -10.42 9.34
CA GLY A 57 -6.97 -10.10 8.01
C GLY A 57 -7.70 -8.76 7.92
N ASP A 58 -7.59 -7.94 8.96
CA ASP A 58 -8.18 -6.62 9.11
C ASP A 58 -7.38 -5.55 8.37
N LEU A 59 -8.09 -4.54 7.87
CA LEU A 59 -7.47 -3.43 7.15
C LEU A 59 -6.92 -2.40 8.13
N VAL A 60 -5.61 -2.45 8.35
CA VAL A 60 -4.90 -1.52 9.23
C VAL A 60 -4.31 -0.38 8.40
N ALA A 61 -4.70 0.85 8.74
CA ALA A 61 -4.14 2.05 8.12
C ALA A 61 -2.73 2.30 8.63
N PHE A 62 -1.87 2.84 7.77
CA PHE A 62 -0.55 3.30 8.18
C PHE A 62 -0.20 4.62 7.50
N SER A 63 0.56 5.44 8.20
CA SER A 63 0.93 6.81 7.81
C SER A 63 2.36 7.20 8.20
N SER A 64 3.12 6.28 8.79
CA SER A 64 4.49 6.50 9.25
C SER A 64 5.44 5.37 8.82
N ASP A 65 6.74 5.65 8.91
CA ASP A 65 7.78 4.69 8.59
C ASP A 65 7.79 3.49 9.56
N GLU A 66 7.49 3.72 10.85
CA GLU A 66 7.41 2.66 11.87
C GLU A 66 6.27 1.68 11.56
N GLU A 67 5.08 2.20 11.24
CA GLU A 67 3.93 1.39 10.85
C GLU A 67 4.16 0.69 9.50
N LEU A 68 4.89 1.32 8.57
CA LEU A 68 5.29 0.68 7.32
C LEU A 68 6.21 -0.52 7.59
N VAL A 69 7.17 -0.39 8.51
CA VAL A 69 8.03 -1.52 8.90
C VAL A 69 7.19 -2.66 9.48
N MET A 70 6.17 -2.36 10.29
CA MET A 70 5.21 -3.37 10.75
C MET A 70 4.42 -3.98 9.59
N ALA A 71 3.91 -3.18 8.65
CA ALA A 71 3.19 -3.69 7.49
C ALA A 71 4.05 -4.64 6.64
N LEU A 72 5.34 -4.33 6.52
CA LEU A 72 6.32 -5.12 5.76
C LEU A 72 6.60 -6.49 6.40
N THR A 73 6.39 -6.68 7.71
CA THR A 73 6.55 -8.01 8.34
C THR A 73 5.49 -9.00 7.85
N PHE A 74 4.34 -8.50 7.38
CA PHE A 74 3.24 -9.29 6.81
C PHE A 74 3.39 -9.58 5.31
N MET A 75 4.55 -9.26 4.71
CA MET A 75 4.83 -9.62 3.32
C MET A 75 4.86 -11.12 3.10
N LYS A 76 4.33 -11.56 1.95
CA LYS A 76 4.38 -12.97 1.53
C LYS A 76 5.01 -13.06 0.15
N ASP A 77 5.96 -13.98 -0.02
CA ASP A 77 6.60 -14.26 -1.31
C ASP A 77 7.19 -12.99 -1.99
N GLU A 78 7.89 -12.16 -1.22
CA GLU A 78 8.48 -10.88 -1.67
C GLU A 78 7.46 -9.88 -2.27
N THR A 79 6.17 -10.13 -2.03
CA THR A 79 5.05 -9.33 -2.49
C THR A 79 4.37 -8.64 -1.33
N PHE A 80 4.47 -7.31 -1.30
CA PHE A 80 3.74 -6.47 -0.36
C PHE A 80 2.35 -6.16 -0.89
N ARG A 81 1.31 -6.55 -0.15
CA ARG A 81 -0.09 -6.30 -0.52
C ARG A 81 -0.57 -5.03 0.14
N LEU A 82 -0.75 -4.01 -0.68
CA LEU A 82 -1.12 -2.67 -0.25
C LEU A 82 -2.57 -2.40 -0.65
N TYR A 83 -3.39 -1.91 0.26
CA TYR A 83 -4.76 -1.51 -0.04
C TYR A 83 -4.83 0.01 0.02
N VAL A 84 -5.48 0.60 -0.97
CA VAL A 84 -5.56 2.05 -1.15
C VAL A 84 -7.02 2.43 -1.10
N LYS A 85 -7.39 3.28 -0.14
CA LYS A 85 -8.77 3.78 -0.04
C LYS A 85 -8.77 5.27 -0.30
N GLY A 86 -9.58 5.72 -1.25
CA GLY A 86 -9.86 7.13 -1.43
C GLY A 86 -10.68 7.66 -0.26
N GLN A 87 -10.39 8.89 0.17
CA GLN A 87 -11.22 9.59 1.16
C GLN A 87 -12.58 9.98 0.57
#